data_AF-A0A5J6YNJ8-F1
#
_entry.id   AF-A0A5J6YNJ8-F1
#
_cell.length_a   1.000
_cell.length_b   1.000
_cell.length_c   1.000
_cell.angle_alpha   90.00
_cell.angle_beta   90.00
_cell.angle_gamma   90.00
#
_symmetry.space_group_name_H-M   'P 1'
#
loop_
_entity.id
_entity.type
_entity.pdbx_description
1 polymer ?
#
loop_
_entity_poly.entity_id
_entity_poly.type
_entity_poly.pdbx_seq_one_letter_code
_entity_poly.pdbx_strand_id
1 'polypeptide(L)'
;MGQRDAVSAFGLWEGLPTPSLDAVCHTDRLGAYKSVVFGTLHRIGGTQPIERFNATLRARLAHLVRKTLSLSHKQANLEMLIWLFIHRYNASLP
;
A
#
# COMPACT_ATOMS: atom_id res chain seq x y z
N MET A 1 0.55 13.33 -6.57
CA MET A 1 1.12 12.00 -6.92
C MET A 1 2.62 12.08 -6.68
N GLY A 2 3.24 11.07 -6.06
CA GLY A 2 4.70 11.03 -5.91
C GLY A 2 5.39 10.75 -7.26
N GLN A 3 6.66 11.14 -7.38
CA GLN A 3 7.43 10.89 -8.60
C GLN A 3 7.70 9.39 -8.76
N ARG A 4 7.64 8.90 -10.01
CA ARG A 4 7.86 7.49 -10.36
C ARG A 4 9.28 7.27 -10.91
N ASP A 5 10.26 7.89 -10.27
CA ASP A 5 11.66 7.83 -10.64
C ASP A 5 12.49 6.95 -9.69
N ALA A 6 13.73 6.67 -10.06
CA ALA A 6 14.64 5.84 -9.28
C ALA A 6 14.95 6.44 -7.90
N VAL A 7 15.01 7.77 -7.79
CA VAL A 7 15.29 8.49 -6.53
C VAL A 7 14.17 8.25 -5.53
N SER A 8 12.93 8.45 -5.94
CA SER A 8 11.77 8.24 -5.07
C SER A 8 11.61 6.78 -4.66
N ALA A 9 11.91 5.86 -5.59
CA ALA A 9 11.87 4.43 -5.29
C ALA A 9 12.99 4.03 -4.30
N PHE A 10 14.19 4.62 -4.39
CA PHE A 10 15.25 4.42 -3.41
C PHE A 10 14.88 4.97 -2.03
N GLY A 11 14.32 6.18 -1.96
CA GLY A 11 13.84 6.73 -0.68
C GLY A 11 12.74 5.89 -0.03
N LEU A 12 11.87 5.24 -0.83
CA LEU A 12 10.91 4.26 -0.32
C LEU A 12 11.61 3.05 0.29
N TRP A 13 12.66 2.55 -0.35
CA TRP A 13 13.44 1.40 0.13
C TRP A 13 14.16 1.69 1.45
N GLU A 14 14.83 2.85 1.56
CA GLU A 14 15.50 3.26 2.82
C GLU A 14 14.52 3.45 3.98
N GLY A 15 13.26 3.78 3.69
CA GLY A 15 12.23 3.95 4.70
C GLY A 15 11.62 2.64 5.22
N LEU A 16 11.98 1.48 4.66
CA LEU A 16 11.43 0.20 5.11
C LEU A 16 12.07 -0.24 6.45
N PRO A 17 11.27 -0.79 7.38
CA PRO A 17 11.83 -1.36 8.60
C PRO A 17 12.72 -2.56 8.26
N THR A 18 13.87 -2.63 8.91
CA THR A 18 14.96 -3.61 8.74
C THR A 18 14.54 -5.08 8.56
N PRO A 19 13.52 -5.65 9.25
CA PRO A 19 13.09 -7.04 9.00
C PRO A 19 12.52 -7.32 7.59
N SER A 20 12.24 -6.28 6.79
CA SER A 20 11.65 -6.45 5.46
C SER A 20 12.67 -6.67 4.35
N LEU A 21 13.97 -6.48 4.63
CA LEU A 21 15.04 -6.53 3.63
C LEU A 21 15.31 -7.96 3.11
N ASP A 22 15.01 -8.98 3.92
CA ASP A 22 15.15 -10.39 3.57
C ASP A 22 13.88 -10.99 2.94
N ALA A 23 12.82 -10.19 2.78
CA ALA A 23 11.55 -10.65 2.25
C ALA A 23 11.51 -10.60 0.71
N VAL A 24 10.77 -11.55 0.12
CA VAL A 24 10.46 -11.53 -1.32
C VAL A 24 9.63 -10.29 -1.64
N CYS A 25 10.12 -9.47 -2.57
CA CYS A 25 9.53 -8.18 -2.89
C CYS A 25 8.84 -8.22 -4.26
N HIS A 26 7.51 -8.05 -4.26
CA HIS A 26 6.67 -8.02 -5.45
C HIS A 26 6.49 -6.60 -5.98
N THR A 27 6.71 -6.37 -7.28
CA THR A 27 6.57 -5.04 -7.90
C THR A 27 5.77 -5.06 -9.21
N ASP A 28 5.21 -3.91 -9.60
CA ASP A 28 4.34 -3.71 -10.76
C ASP A 28 5.09 -3.51 -12.10
N ARG A 29 6.36 -3.97 -12.17
CA ARG A 29 7.27 -3.82 -13.33
C ARG A 29 7.65 -2.37 -13.65
N LEU A 30 7.41 -1.39 -12.77
CA LEU A 30 7.94 -0.05 -12.97
C LEU A 30 9.48 -0.09 -13.09
N GLY A 31 10.02 0.50 -14.16
CA GLY A 31 11.45 0.45 -14.47
C GLY A 31 12.35 0.98 -13.34
N ALA A 32 11.86 1.96 -12.59
CA ALA A 32 12.55 2.54 -11.44
C ALA A 32 12.87 1.52 -10.32
N TYR A 33 12.09 0.44 -10.17
CA TYR A 33 12.38 -0.57 -9.14
C TYR A 33 13.56 -1.47 -9.48
N LYS A 34 13.95 -1.56 -10.76
CA LYS A 34 15.13 -2.35 -11.15
C LYS A 34 16.42 -1.81 -10.53
N SER A 35 16.50 -0.51 -10.27
CA SER A 35 17.68 0.18 -9.74
C SER A 35 17.75 0.26 -8.21
N VAL A 36 16.77 -0.29 -7.49
CA VAL A 36 16.48 0.07 -6.08
C VAL A 36 16.84 -1.02 -5.07
N VAL A 37 17.52 -2.08 -5.50
CA VAL A 37 18.07 -3.16 -4.63
C VAL A 37 17.03 -4.20 -4.21
N PHE A 38 16.67 -5.09 -5.13
CA PHE A 38 15.92 -6.31 -4.78
C PHE A 38 16.66 -7.62 -5.12
N GLY A 39 17.88 -7.53 -5.68
CA GLY A 39 18.74 -8.69 -5.96
C GLY A 39 17.98 -9.91 -6.50
N THR A 40 18.16 -11.05 -5.85
CA THR A 40 17.47 -12.32 -6.16
C THR A 40 16.07 -12.43 -5.55
N LEU A 41 15.70 -11.55 -4.61
CA LEU A 41 14.41 -11.53 -3.92
C LEU A 41 13.34 -10.75 -4.70
N HIS A 42 13.72 -10.09 -5.80
CA HIS A 42 12.79 -9.36 -6.65
C HIS A 42 11.87 -10.28 -7.42
N ARG A 43 10.55 -10.05 -7.31
CA ARG A 43 9.55 -10.70 -8.14
C ARG A 43 8.71 -9.65 -8.87
N ILE A 44 8.56 -9.84 -10.17
CA ILE A 44 7.69 -9.00 -11.01
C ILE A 44 6.30 -9.61 -11.00
N GLY A 45 5.29 -8.79 -10.73
CA GLY A 45 3.90 -9.22 -10.61
C GLY A 45 3.55 -9.68 -9.18
N GLY A 46 2.33 -10.19 -9.01
CA GLY A 46 1.79 -10.51 -7.68
C GLY A 46 1.27 -9.29 -6.89
N THR A 47 1.29 -8.09 -7.47
CA THR A 47 0.77 -6.85 -6.86
C THR A 47 -0.75 -6.69 -7.05
N GLN A 48 -1.35 -7.43 -7.98
CA GLN A 48 -2.78 -7.32 -8.31
C GLN A 48 -3.71 -7.53 -7.10
N PRO A 49 -3.47 -8.45 -6.15
CA PRO A 49 -4.32 -8.60 -4.98
C PRO A 49 -4.30 -7.35 -4.08
N ILE A 50 -3.11 -6.79 -3.80
CA ILE A 50 -2.98 -5.60 -2.95
C ILE A 50 -3.54 -4.35 -3.65
N GLU A 51 -3.34 -4.22 -4.97
CA GLU A 51 -3.92 -3.15 -5.78
C GLU A 51 -5.45 -3.20 -5.77
N ARG A 52 -6.04 -4.40 -5.97
CA ARG A 52 -7.50 -4.60 -5.89
C ARG A 52 -8.04 -4.28 -4.51
N PHE A 53 -7.35 -4.72 -3.45
CA PHE A 53 -7.74 -4.39 -2.08
C PHE A 53 -7.74 -2.87 -1.85
N ASN A 54 -6.68 -2.18 -2.25
CA ASN A 54 -6.57 -0.73 -2.14
C ASN A 54 -7.65 0.01 -2.97
N ALA A 55 -7.98 -0.51 -4.15
CA ALA A 55 -9.08 0.03 -4.97
C ALA A 55 -10.43 -0.12 -4.25
N THR A 56 -10.71 -1.29 -3.68
CA THR A 56 -11.93 -1.55 -2.88
C THR A 56 -12.03 -0.61 -1.68
N LEU A 57 -10.93 -0.43 -0.94
CA LEU A 57 -10.90 0.50 0.19
C LEU A 57 -11.25 1.93 -0.25
N ARG A 58 -10.62 2.45 -1.30
CA ARG A 58 -10.90 3.81 -1.80
C ARG A 58 -12.32 3.97 -2.32
N ALA A 59 -12.87 2.94 -2.97
CA ALA A 59 -14.23 2.97 -3.48
C ALA A 59 -15.28 2.95 -2.36
N ARG A 60 -15.01 2.22 -1.27
CA ARG A 60 -16.00 2.00 -0.20
C ARG A 60 -15.83 2.92 1.01
N LEU A 61 -14.64 3.48 1.22
CA LEU A 61 -14.33 4.36 2.35
C LEU A 61 -14.04 5.78 1.86
N ALA A 62 -15.09 6.61 1.82
CA ALA A 62 -14.97 8.01 1.39
C ALA A 62 -13.94 8.83 2.19
N HIS A 63 -13.67 8.44 3.44
CA HIS A 63 -12.66 9.01 4.34
C HIS A 63 -11.23 8.91 3.76
N LEU A 64 -10.95 7.94 2.88
CA LEU A 64 -9.64 7.76 2.25
C LEU A 64 -9.45 8.61 0.98
N VAL A 65 -10.51 9.24 0.47
CA VAL A 65 -10.49 9.96 -0.83
C VAL A 65 -10.90 11.42 -0.68
N ARG A 66 -11.82 11.73 0.23
CA ARG A 66 -12.35 13.09 0.40
C ARG A 66 -11.63 13.83 1.52
N LYS A 67 -10.88 14.88 1.16
CA LYS A 67 -10.15 15.75 2.10
C LYS A 67 -11.07 16.38 3.15
N THR A 68 -12.32 16.65 2.82
CA THR A 68 -13.34 17.20 3.74
C THR A 68 -13.90 16.16 4.71
N LEU A 69 -13.82 14.85 4.40
CA LEU A 69 -14.23 13.76 5.29
C LEU A 69 -13.03 13.06 5.94
N SER A 70 -11.81 13.40 5.55
CA SER A 70 -10.57 13.06 6.26
C SER A 70 -10.54 13.62 7.70
N LEU A 71 -11.62 14.26 8.17
CA LEU A 71 -11.89 14.83 9.50
C LEU A 71 -11.86 13.82 10.67
N SER A 72 -11.22 12.67 10.47
CA SER A 72 -10.53 12.00 11.55
C SER A 72 -9.31 12.84 11.94
N HIS A 73 -9.51 14.00 12.60
CA HIS A 73 -8.43 14.81 13.18
C HIS A 73 -7.54 13.99 14.13
N LYS A 74 -8.01 12.81 14.55
CA LYS A 74 -7.29 11.82 15.35
C LYS A 74 -7.06 10.55 14.53
N GLN A 75 -5.81 10.23 14.22
CA GLN A 75 -5.38 9.02 13.50
C GLN A 75 -6.09 7.73 13.96
N ALA A 76 -6.30 7.57 15.27
CA ALA A 76 -6.99 6.41 15.85
C ALA A 76 -8.41 6.17 15.30
N ASN A 77 -9.15 7.23 14.94
CA ASN A 77 -10.50 7.07 14.40
C ASN A 77 -10.48 6.53 12.97
N LEU A 78 -9.51 6.97 12.16
CA LEU A 78 -9.29 6.45 10.81
C LEU A 78 -8.91 4.97 10.86
N GLU A 79 -8.00 4.61 11.76
CA GLU A 79 -7.60 3.22 11.98
C GLU A 79 -8.78 2.35 12.41
N MET A 80 -9.58 2.80 13.38
CA MET A 80 -10.78 2.08 13.82
C MET A 80 -11.80 1.90 12.68
N LEU A 81 -12.00 2.93 11.86
CA LEU A 81 -12.91 2.85 10.71
C LEU A 81 -12.43 1.84 9.66
N ILE A 82 -11.12 1.81 9.38
CA ILE A 82 -10.52 0.81 8.49
C ILE A 82 -10.67 -0.60 9.08
N TRP A 83 -10.39 -0.79 10.37
CA TRP A 83 -10.57 -2.07 11.06
C TRP A 83 -12.01 -2.57 11.00
N LEU A 84 -12.98 -1.71 11.33
CA LEU A 84 -14.40 -2.05 11.28
C LEU A 84 -14.84 -2.43 9.86
N PHE A 85 -14.33 -1.72 8.85
CA PHE A 85 -14.58 -2.06 7.46
C PHE A 85 -14.02 -3.43 7.10
N ILE A 86 -12.78 -3.73 7.47
CA ILE A 86 -12.14 -5.03 7.18
C ILE A 86 -12.94 -6.16 7.84
N HIS A 87 -13.30 -6.02 9.12
CA HIS A 87 -14.10 -7.03 9.82
C HIS A 87 -15.45 -7.27 9.15
N ARG A 88 -16.19 -6.20 8.81
CA ARG A 88 -17.49 -6.31 8.13
C ARG A 88 -17.36 -6.89 6.74
N TYR A 89 -16.34 -6.48 5.99
CA TYR A 89 -16.08 -6.99 4.64
C TYR A 89 -15.79 -8.50 4.70
N ASN A 90 -14.89 -8.93 5.58
CA ASN A 90 -14.55 -10.34 5.72
C ASN A 90 -15.74 -11.18 6.19
N ALA A 91 -16.57 -10.68 7.10
CA ALA A 91 -17.80 -11.35 7.54
C ALA A 91 -18.88 -11.43 6.43
N SER A 92 -18.79 -10.60 5.39
CA SER A 92 -19.72 -10.62 4.25
C SER A 92 -19.28 -11.55 3.11
N LEU A 93 -18.06 -12.10 3.19
CA LEU A 93 -17.58 -13.05 2.20
C LEU A 93 -18.16 -14.45 2.50
N PRO A 94 -18.59 -15.21 1.48
CA PRO A 94 -19.10 -16.57 1.63
C PRO A 94 -18.00 -17.58 2.02
#